data_AF-A0A915PBE3-F1
#
_entry.id   AF-A0A915PBE3-F1
#
_cell.length_a   1.000
_cell.length_b   1.000
_cell.length_c   1.000
_cell.angle_alpha   90.00
_cell.angle_beta   90.00
_cell.angle_gamma   90.00
#
_symmetry.space_group_name_H-M   'P 1'
#
loop_
_entity.id
_entity.type
_entity.pdbx_description
1 polymer ?
#
loop_
_entity_poly.entity_id
_entity_poly.type
_entity_poly.pdbx_seq_one_letter_code
_entity_poly.pdbx_strand_id
1 'polypeptide(L)'
;MFLITGIINRISAIINWFFRLWVINFGWLYVLYINLPIEYVRRFINVRLDWIKFKSNIGGISHGRKVAEVQRQVNKWHKLNEGKPHRQRQRLTTSGMDNCQQMCFTRPEYKKGMYKINLDNLCNIVELNTSSKFVRVEPKVSIDQLQRALLPLGYTLP
;
A
#
# COMPACT_ATOMS: atom_id res chain seq x y z
N MET A 1 23.52 19.96 -36.80
CA MET A 1 23.03 19.07 -35.73
C MET A 1 22.69 19.82 -34.43
N PHE A 2 23.54 20.75 -33.95
CA PHE A 2 23.31 21.50 -32.69
C PHE A 2 22.15 22.52 -32.68
N LEU A 3 21.77 23.09 -33.84
CA LEU A 3 20.65 24.05 -33.90
C LEU A 3 19.28 23.36 -33.81
N ILE A 4 19.16 22.16 -34.38
CA ILE A 4 17.91 21.37 -34.39
C ILE A 4 17.59 20.87 -32.97
N THR A 5 18.60 20.42 -32.22
CA THR A 5 18.43 20.01 -30.82
C THR A 5 18.06 21.18 -29.90
N GLY A 6 18.56 22.40 -30.18
CA GLY A 6 18.18 23.61 -29.44
C GLY A 6 16.71 24.00 -29.63
N ILE A 7 16.19 23.88 -30.85
CA ILE A 7 14.77 24.16 -31.17
C ILE A 7 13.85 23.11 -30.53
N ILE A 8 14.21 21.83 -30.62
CA ILE A 8 13.45 20.72 -30.00
C ILE A 8 13.37 20.91 -28.47
N ASN A 9 14.46 21.31 -27.82
CA ASN A 9 14.49 21.56 -26.39
C ASN A 9 13.63 22.77 -25.97
N ARG A 10 13.53 23.81 -26.80
CA ARG A 10 12.64 24.95 -26.53
C ARG A 10 11.16 24.57 -26.72
N ILE A 11 10.84 23.79 -27.75
CA ILE A 11 9.49 23.30 -28.00
C ILE A 11 9.05 22.38 -26.84
N SER A 12 9.92 21.46 -26.39
CA SER A 12 9.60 20.59 -25.26
C SER A 12 9.45 21.38 -23.95
N ALA A 13 10.22 22.46 -23.74
CA ALA A 13 10.05 23.35 -22.60
C ALA A 13 8.69 24.08 -22.62
N ILE A 14 8.27 24.58 -23.78
CA ILE A 14 6.96 25.25 -23.95
C ILE A 14 5.81 24.26 -23.72
N ILE A 15 5.91 23.05 -24.28
CA ILE A 15 4.91 21.99 -24.08
C ILE A 15 4.83 21.61 -22.60
N ASN A 16 5.96 21.42 -21.93
CA ASN A 16 6.01 21.09 -20.50
C ASN A 16 5.44 22.23 -19.63
N TRP A 17 5.69 23.49 -20.00
CA TRP A 17 5.13 24.66 -19.31
C TRP A 17 3.61 24.73 -19.46
N PHE A 18 3.10 24.55 -20.68
CA PHE A 18 1.67 24.50 -20.96
C PHE A 18 0.99 23.34 -20.22
N PHE A 19 1.61 22.16 -20.23
CA PHE A 19 1.10 20.99 -19.50
C PHE A 19 1.05 21.23 -17.99
N ARG A 20 2.07 21.88 -17.40
CA ARG A 20 2.06 22.26 -15.98
C ARG A 20 0.92 23.21 -15.65
N LEU A 21 0.69 24.24 -16.46
CA LEU A 21 -0.45 25.15 -16.26
C LEU A 21 -1.79 24.44 -16.35
N TRP A 22 -1.92 23.53 -17.31
CA TRP A 22 -3.14 22.75 -17.49
C TRP A 22 -3.41 21.83 -16.29
N VAL A 23 -2.40 21.11 -15.80
CA VAL A 23 -2.53 20.24 -14.62
C VAL A 23 -2.84 21.04 -13.35
N ILE A 24 -2.27 22.24 -13.17
CA ILE A 24 -2.55 23.08 -11.99
C ILE A 24 -3.99 23.61 -12.04
N ASN A 25 -4.45 24.08 -13.22
CA ASN A 25 -5.77 24.70 -13.36
C ASN A 25 -6.93 23.69 -13.47
N PHE A 26 -6.71 22.53 -14.08
CA PHE A 26 -7.76 21.52 -14.33
C PHE A 26 -7.56 20.23 -13.51
N GLY A 27 -6.48 20.12 -12.74
CA GLY A 27 -6.20 18.92 -11.92
C GLY A 27 -7.30 18.62 -10.90
N TRP A 28 -7.97 19.66 -10.38
CA TRP A 28 -9.10 19.49 -9.46
C TRP A 28 -10.29 18.78 -10.11
N LEU A 29 -10.59 19.03 -11.39
CA LEU A 29 -11.65 18.32 -12.12
C LEU A 29 -11.31 16.84 -12.27
N TYR A 30 -10.05 16.51 -12.58
CA TYR A 30 -9.60 15.12 -12.64
C TYR A 30 -9.80 14.41 -11.29
N VAL A 31 -9.42 15.08 -10.19
CA VAL A 31 -9.59 14.51 -8.84
C VAL A 31 -11.08 14.29 -8.51
N LEU A 32 -11.94 15.27 -8.80
CA LEU A 32 -13.36 15.18 -8.47
C LEU A 32 -14.14 14.19 -9.34
N TYR A 33 -13.93 14.20 -10.66
CA TYR A 33 -14.76 13.41 -11.59
C TYR A 33 -14.22 12.01 -11.86
N ILE A 34 -12.93 11.78 -11.70
CA ILE A 34 -12.32 10.48 -12.01
C ILE A 34 -11.83 9.80 -10.74
N ASN A 35 -11.01 10.49 -9.96
CA ASN A 35 -10.37 9.86 -8.80
C ASN A 35 -11.41 9.55 -7.70
N LEU A 36 -12.24 10.52 -7.33
CA LEU A 36 -13.23 10.37 -6.27
C LEU A 36 -14.24 9.23 -6.54
N PRO A 37 -14.85 9.10 -7.73
CA PRO A 37 -15.83 8.04 -7.98
C PRO A 37 -15.17 6.65 -8.03
N ILE A 38 -13.97 6.54 -8.59
CA ILE A 38 -13.20 5.29 -8.61
C ILE A 38 -12.89 4.84 -7.18
N GLU A 39 -12.42 5.76 -6.35
CA GLU A 39 -12.10 5.48 -4.95
C GLU A 39 -13.34 5.07 -4.14
N TYR A 40 -14.49 5.71 -4.41
CA TYR A 40 -15.76 5.35 -3.79
C TYR A 40 -16.20 3.93 -4.17
N VAL A 41 -16.15 3.58 -5.46
CA VAL A 41 -16.49 2.23 -5.95
C VAL A 41 -15.56 1.19 -5.34
N ARG A 42 -14.25 1.46 -5.32
CA ARG A 42 -13.24 0.58 -4.72
C ARG A 42 -13.52 0.36 -3.23
N ARG A 43 -13.85 1.41 -2.48
CA ARG A 43 -14.23 1.32 -1.07
C ARG A 43 -15.47 0.44 -0.90
N PHE A 44 -16.51 0.66 -1.69
CA PHE A 44 -17.75 -0.10 -1.61
C PHE A 44 -17.52 -1.60 -1.84
N ILE A 45 -16.76 -1.97 -2.88
CA ILE A 45 -16.41 -3.37 -3.17
C ILE A 45 -15.63 -3.99 -2.00
N ASN A 46 -14.62 -3.29 -1.47
CA ASN A 46 -13.81 -3.80 -0.37
C ASN A 46 -14.63 -4.03 0.91
N VAL A 47 -15.52 -3.09 1.27
CA VAL A 47 -16.42 -3.24 2.42
C VAL A 47 -17.26 -4.51 2.28
N ARG A 48 -17.81 -4.74 1.08
CA ARG A 48 -18.65 -5.92 0.82
C ARG A 48 -17.84 -7.21 0.92
N LEU A 49 -16.64 -7.25 0.34
CA LEU A 49 -15.74 -8.40 0.43
C LEU A 49 -15.33 -8.70 1.87
N ASP A 50 -15.01 -7.67 2.65
CA ASP A 50 -14.62 -7.84 4.06
C ASP A 50 -15.77 -8.34 4.91
N TRP A 51 -17.00 -7.86 4.67
CA TRP A 51 -18.20 -8.36 5.33
C TRP A 51 -18.46 -9.85 5.01
N ILE A 52 -18.27 -10.25 3.74
CA ILE A 52 -18.38 -11.66 3.33
C ILE A 52 -17.32 -12.52 4.03
N LYS A 53 -16.06 -12.08 4.03
CA LYS A 53 -14.94 -12.79 4.70
C LYS A 53 -15.15 -12.93 6.21
N PHE A 54 -15.68 -11.88 6.84
CA PHE A 54 -16.00 -11.88 8.26
C PHE A 54 -17.11 -12.89 8.58
N LYS A 55 -18.22 -12.87 7.82
CA LYS A 55 -19.33 -13.81 8.04
C LYS A 55 -18.94 -15.27 7.80
N SER A 56 -18.00 -15.51 6.89
CA SER A 56 -17.57 -16.85 6.49
C SER A 56 -16.40 -17.43 7.31
N ASN A 57 -15.87 -16.70 8.31
CA ASN A 57 -14.70 -17.11 9.12
C ASN A 57 -13.45 -17.54 8.30
N ILE A 58 -13.39 -17.19 7.01
CA ILE A 58 -12.30 -17.56 6.08
C ILE A 58 -10.96 -16.90 6.50
N GLY A 59 -11.04 -15.84 7.31
CA GLY A 59 -9.91 -15.06 7.81
C GLY A 59 -8.85 -15.91 8.52
N GLY A 60 -9.27 -16.75 9.48
CA GLY A 60 -8.37 -17.55 10.31
C GLY A 60 -7.74 -18.74 9.57
N ILE A 61 -8.51 -19.43 8.73
CA ILE A 61 -8.06 -20.64 8.01
C ILE A 61 -6.95 -20.30 7.00
N SER A 62 -7.03 -19.13 6.37
CA SER A 62 -6.04 -18.70 5.37
C SER A 62 -4.77 -18.09 5.96
N HIS A 63 -4.77 -17.72 7.26
CA HIS A 63 -3.66 -17.01 7.89
C HIS A 63 -2.35 -17.80 7.85
N GLY A 64 -2.39 -19.08 8.24
CA GLY A 64 -1.18 -19.93 8.26
C GLY A 64 -0.50 -20.03 6.90
N ARG A 65 -1.28 -20.16 5.81
CA ARG A 65 -0.75 -20.20 4.44
C ARG A 65 -0.06 -18.89 4.05
N LYS A 66 -0.63 -17.75 4.45
CA LYS A 66 -0.03 -16.43 4.17
C LYS A 66 1.26 -16.23 4.96
N VAL A 67 1.29 -16.64 6.22
CA VAL A 67 2.50 -16.58 7.07
C VAL A 67 3.60 -17.46 6.49
N ALA A 68 3.27 -18.66 6.03
CA ALA A 68 4.22 -19.54 5.36
C ALA A 68 4.84 -18.91 4.11
N GLU A 69 4.05 -18.18 3.31
CA GLU A 69 4.58 -17.46 2.15
C GLU A 69 5.52 -16.31 2.54
N VAL A 70 5.20 -15.57 3.61
CA VAL A 70 6.11 -14.54 4.14
C VAL A 70 7.40 -15.16 4.65
N GLN A 71 7.32 -16.28 5.40
CA GLN A 71 8.48 -17.02 5.86
C GLN A 71 9.34 -17.50 4.68
N ARG A 72 8.72 -17.96 3.59
CA ARG A 72 9.42 -18.35 2.36
C ARG A 72 10.18 -17.18 1.74
N GLN A 73 9.59 -15.99 1.71
CA GLN A 73 10.24 -14.77 1.22
C GLN A 73 11.44 -14.36 2.09
N VAL A 74 11.30 -14.43 3.42
CA VAL A 74 12.40 -14.15 4.36
C VAL A 74 13.53 -15.16 4.20
N ASN A 75 13.20 -16.45 4.09
CA ASN A 75 14.20 -17.50 3.87
C ASN A 75 14.94 -17.33 2.53
N LYS A 76 14.21 -16.93 1.47
CA LYS A 76 14.83 -16.59 0.19
C LYS A 76 15.80 -15.41 0.32
N TRP A 77 15.40 -14.36 1.03
CA TRP A 77 16.30 -13.24 1.32
C TRP A 77 17.53 -13.67 2.13
N HIS A 78 17.36 -14.52 3.14
CA HIS A 78 18.46 -15.01 3.96
C HIS A 78 19.50 -15.74 3.10
N LYS A 79 19.05 -16.69 2.27
CA LYS A 79 19.93 -17.44 1.33
C LYS A 79 20.68 -16.53 0.35
N LEU A 80 20.06 -15.44 -0.11
CA LEU A 80 20.69 -14.49 -1.03
C LEU A 80 21.77 -13.62 -0.37
N ASN A 81 21.77 -13.53 0.97
CA ASN A 81 22.68 -12.70 1.76
C ASN A 81 23.63 -13.52 2.64
N GLU A 82 23.49 -14.84 2.63
CA GLU A 82 24.41 -15.78 3.26
C GLU A 82 25.82 -15.60 2.68
N GLY A 83 26.84 -15.57 3.54
CA GLY A 83 28.23 -15.33 3.14
C GLY A 83 28.61 -13.86 2.84
N LYS A 84 27.65 -12.91 2.76
CA LYS A 84 27.98 -11.50 2.52
C LYS A 84 28.32 -10.76 3.82
N PRO A 85 29.36 -9.89 3.82
CA PRO A 85 29.64 -9.02 4.96
C PRO A 85 28.47 -8.07 5.21
N HIS A 86 28.24 -7.69 6.47
CA HIS A 86 27.06 -6.92 6.89
C HIS A 86 26.80 -5.66 6.03
N ARG A 87 27.85 -4.96 5.59
CA ARG A 87 27.76 -3.77 4.72
C ARG A 87 27.23 -4.05 3.31
N GLN A 88 27.38 -5.28 2.81
CA GLN A 88 26.95 -5.70 1.47
C GLN A 88 25.62 -6.48 1.49
N ARG A 89 25.06 -6.74 2.67
CA ARG A 89 23.76 -7.40 2.79
C ARG A 89 22.67 -6.44 2.32
N GLN A 90 21.78 -6.95 1.47
CA GLN A 90 20.62 -6.20 1.04
C GLN A 90 19.68 -6.00 2.22
N ARG A 91 19.29 -4.76 2.52
CA ARG A 91 18.35 -4.47 3.62
C ARG A 91 16.95 -4.98 3.28
N LEU A 92 16.22 -5.42 4.31
CA LEU A 92 14.82 -5.82 4.21
C LEU A 92 13.90 -4.61 4.36
N THR A 93 12.81 -4.63 3.60
CA THR A 93 11.70 -3.70 3.79
C THR A 93 10.38 -4.41 3.51
N THR A 94 9.29 -3.92 4.08
CA THR A 94 7.96 -4.41 3.76
C THR A 94 7.44 -3.75 2.49
N SER A 95 6.70 -4.49 1.68
CA SER A 95 5.89 -3.95 0.60
C SER A 95 4.68 -3.24 1.22
N GLY A 96 4.93 -2.06 1.78
CA GLY A 96 3.91 -1.11 2.17
C GLY A 96 3.94 0.05 1.18
N MET A 97 2.76 0.54 0.81
CA MET A 97 2.68 1.84 0.18
C MET A 97 3.06 2.84 1.27
N ASP A 98 4.14 3.58 1.07
CA ASP A 98 4.47 4.69 1.94
C ASP A 98 3.43 5.77 1.63
N ASN A 99 2.31 5.77 2.34
CA ASN A 99 1.22 6.73 2.11
C ASN A 99 1.75 8.18 2.15
N CYS A 100 2.79 8.43 2.95
CA CYS A 100 3.52 9.69 3.01
C CYS A 100 4.30 10.02 1.72
N GLN A 101 4.72 9.03 0.91
CA GLN A 101 5.38 9.26 -0.38
C GLN A 101 4.45 9.83 -1.45
N GLN A 102 3.14 9.58 -1.35
CA GLN A 102 2.18 10.10 -2.34
C GLN A 102 1.89 11.59 -2.13
N MET A 103 2.06 12.10 -0.90
CA MET A 103 1.77 13.50 -0.56
C MET A 103 3.00 14.42 -0.63
N CYS A 104 4.21 13.87 -0.63
CA CYS A 104 5.45 14.64 -0.71
C CYS A 104 5.97 14.74 -2.14
N PHE A 105 6.31 15.94 -2.59
CA PHE A 105 6.95 16.18 -3.89
C PHE A 105 8.34 15.50 -3.99
N THR A 106 9.06 15.44 -2.87
CA THR A 106 10.33 14.71 -2.78
C THR A 106 10.04 13.25 -2.51
N ARG A 107 10.35 12.39 -3.49
CA ARG A 107 10.25 10.93 -3.30
C ARG A 107 11.47 10.43 -2.53
N PRO A 108 11.32 9.94 -1.29
CA PRO A 108 12.42 9.39 -0.55
C PRO A 108 12.98 8.15 -1.25
N GLU A 109 14.29 8.17 -1.52
CA GLU A 109 14.97 7.10 -2.25
C GLU A 109 15.47 5.97 -1.36
N TYR A 110 15.34 6.09 -0.03
CA TYR A 110 15.98 5.16 0.91
C TYR A 110 15.50 3.71 0.77
N LYS A 111 14.27 3.47 0.27
CA LYS A 111 13.77 2.10 -0.01
C LYS A 111 14.13 1.58 -1.39
N LYS A 112 14.77 2.38 -2.26
CA LYS A 112 15.22 1.94 -3.58
C LYS A 112 16.36 0.92 -3.39
N GLY A 113 16.25 -0.23 -4.05
CA GLY A 113 17.26 -1.30 -3.97
C GLY A 113 17.16 -2.23 -2.76
N MET A 114 16.25 -1.99 -1.80
CA MET A 114 15.98 -2.90 -0.69
C MET A 114 15.15 -4.11 -1.14
N TYR A 115 15.31 -5.25 -0.45
CA TYR A 115 14.50 -6.43 -0.69
C TYR A 115 13.11 -6.25 -0.08
N LYS A 116 12.08 -6.32 -0.91
CA LYS A 116 10.69 -6.07 -0.51
C LYS A 116 9.97 -7.37 -0.18
N ILE A 117 9.53 -7.51 1.06
CA ILE A 117 8.66 -8.61 1.50
C ILE A 117 7.21 -8.22 1.24
N ASN A 118 6.53 -8.97 0.38
CA ASN A 118 5.13 -8.76 0.07
C ASN A 118 4.23 -9.19 1.24
N LEU A 119 3.50 -8.20 1.79
CA LEU A 119 2.50 -8.38 2.85
C LEU A 119 1.07 -8.03 2.38
N ASP A 120 0.84 -7.87 1.08
CA ASP A 120 -0.42 -7.34 0.54
C ASP A 120 -1.64 -8.19 0.91
N ASN A 121 -1.44 -9.48 1.10
CA ASN A 121 -2.51 -10.42 1.41
C ASN A 121 -2.87 -10.47 2.91
N LEU A 122 -2.13 -9.78 3.79
CA LEU A 122 -2.29 -9.83 5.25
C LEU A 122 -3.24 -8.72 5.78
N CYS A 123 -4.49 -8.70 5.30
CA CYS A 123 -5.50 -7.68 5.63
C CYS A 123 -6.74 -8.23 6.38
N ASN A 124 -6.67 -9.39 7.04
CA ASN A 124 -7.81 -10.00 7.72
C ASN A 124 -7.80 -9.78 9.25
N ILE A 125 -8.99 -9.74 9.83
CA ILE A 125 -9.19 -9.90 11.28
C ILE A 125 -9.20 -11.41 11.55
N VAL A 126 -8.29 -11.90 12.38
CA VAL A 126 -8.07 -13.33 12.64
C VAL A 126 -9.01 -13.82 13.73
N GLU A 127 -9.12 -13.07 14.81
CA GLU A 127 -9.91 -13.46 15.98
C GLU A 127 -10.40 -12.22 16.72
N LEU A 128 -11.65 -12.29 17.19
CA LEU A 128 -12.25 -11.29 18.04
C LEU A 128 -12.82 -12.00 19.26
N ASN A 129 -12.24 -11.75 20.43
CA ASN A 129 -12.69 -12.31 21.69
C ASN A 129 -13.32 -11.20 22.54
N THR A 130 -14.64 -11.21 22.60
CA THR A 130 -15.45 -10.23 23.33
C THR A 130 -15.33 -10.39 24.85
N SER A 131 -15.05 -11.60 25.34
CA SER A 131 -14.95 -11.89 26.77
C SER A 131 -13.65 -11.37 27.37
N SER A 132 -12.52 -11.61 26.68
CA SER A 132 -11.20 -11.13 27.09
C SER A 132 -10.83 -9.75 26.53
N LYS A 133 -11.72 -9.14 25.73
CA LYS A 133 -11.53 -7.83 25.06
C LYS A 133 -10.23 -7.78 24.25
N PHE A 134 -9.93 -8.85 23.53
CA PHE A 134 -8.75 -8.97 22.68
C PHE A 134 -9.14 -9.15 21.22
N VAL A 135 -8.40 -8.49 20.32
CA VAL A 135 -8.55 -8.67 18.88
C VAL A 135 -7.20 -9.00 18.27
N ARG A 136 -7.16 -10.09 17.51
CA ARG A 136 -6.02 -10.50 16.71
C ARG A 136 -6.25 -10.08 15.27
N VAL A 137 -5.40 -9.19 14.77
CA VAL A 137 -5.47 -8.65 13.41
C VAL A 137 -4.19 -8.95 12.63
N GLU A 138 -4.31 -9.07 11.31
CA GLU A 138 -3.15 -9.09 10.43
C GLU A 138 -2.55 -7.68 10.27
N PRO A 139 -1.23 -7.55 9.99
CA PRO A 139 -0.53 -6.25 10.01
C PRO A 139 -1.05 -5.17 9.06
N LYS A 140 -1.72 -5.54 7.95
CA LYS A 140 -2.21 -4.59 6.93
C LYS A 140 -3.71 -4.32 7.05
N VAL A 141 -4.35 -4.75 8.14
CA VAL A 141 -5.74 -4.38 8.45
C VAL A 141 -5.84 -2.88 8.60
N SER A 142 -6.81 -2.28 7.90
CA SER A 142 -7.07 -0.84 7.99
C SER A 142 -7.86 -0.52 9.25
N ILE A 143 -7.58 0.62 9.89
CA ILE A 143 -8.30 1.08 11.09
C ILE A 143 -9.82 1.14 10.83
N ASP A 144 -10.21 1.65 9.67
CA ASP A 144 -11.62 1.72 9.25
C ASP A 144 -12.29 0.33 9.15
N GLN A 145 -11.56 -0.69 8.67
CA GLN A 145 -12.07 -2.07 8.64
C GLN A 145 -12.25 -2.62 10.06
N LEU A 146 -11.31 -2.31 10.96
CA LEU A 146 -11.33 -2.74 12.35
C LEU A 146 -12.44 -2.05 13.16
N GLN A 147 -12.61 -0.75 12.99
CA GLN A 147 -13.69 0.02 13.59
C GLN A 147 -15.07 -0.47 13.13
N ARG A 148 -15.25 -0.80 11.85
CA ARG A 148 -16.51 -1.39 11.38
C ARG A 148 -16.85 -2.72 12.04
N ALA A 149 -15.85 -3.52 12.39
CA ALA A 149 -16.07 -4.78 13.11
C ALA A 149 -16.35 -4.55 14.61
N LEU A 150 -15.73 -3.54 15.22
CA LEU A 150 -15.80 -3.27 16.66
C LEU A 150 -16.98 -2.40 17.08
N LEU A 151 -17.35 -1.39 16.27
CA LEU A 151 -18.42 -0.43 16.60
C LEU A 151 -19.77 -1.12 16.85
N PRO A 152 -20.22 -2.10 16.04
CA PRO A 152 -21.47 -2.82 16.31
C PRO A 152 -21.45 -3.61 17.63
N LEU A 153 -20.25 -3.93 18.14
CA LEU A 153 -20.05 -4.65 19.40
C LEU A 153 -19.90 -3.68 20.60
N GLY A 154 -19.95 -2.37 20.37
CA GLY A 154 -19.77 -1.36 21.42
C GLY A 154 -18.32 -1.09 21.81
N TYR A 155 -17.36 -1.53 21.00
CA TYR A 155 -15.93 -1.35 21.26
C TYR A 155 -15.29 -0.38 20.26
N THR A 156 -14.20 0.25 20.68
CA THR A 156 -13.37 1.10 19.83
C THR A 156 -11.90 0.96 20.23
N LEU A 157 -11.00 1.36 19.33
CA LEU A 157 -9.58 1.47 19.60
C LEU A 157 -9.22 2.97 19.61
N PRO A 158 -8.41 3.43 20.57
CA PRO A 158 -7.91 4.81 20.59
C PRO A 158 -6.90 5.09 19.48
#